data_AF-A0A536Q0T5-F1
#
_entry.id   AF-A0A536Q0T5-F1
#
_cell.length_a   1.000
_cell.length_b   1.000
_cell.length_c   1.000
_cell.angle_alpha   90.00
_cell.angle_beta   90.00
_cell.angle_gamma   90.00
#
_symmetry.space_group_name_H-M   'P 1'
#
loop_
_entity.id
_entity.type
_entity.pdbx_description
1 polymer ?
#
loop_
_entity_poly.entity_id
_entity_poly.type
_entity_poly.pdbx_seq_one_letter_code
_entity_poly.pdbx_strand_id
1 'polypeptide(L)'
;MPRFLIVLTIAGATLIATAGPAAASNGPYVGQGYDASSYQCMNGVPVALDPAFTSFGIIRVTGGRPFTVDSCRQALWSQAALGTSAPSLYVNVAYSGAYGHMVSGFCLTATSPEGYGGRYLQAYRIGCAESDFAFGQIATGAVTPAAWWLDVETGNSWSSSDRVLNQAAIDGAADRLKFRSGAAVGVYSYARAWNQITSGPGFAPASASGSWVAGDCTTFSTGLLAWLRQSGNTSSGADADYAC
;
A
#
# COMPACT_ATOMS: atom_id res chain seq x y z
N MET A 1 77.37 -8.86 17.19
CA MET A 1 76.53 -8.41 16.06
C MET A 1 75.07 -8.43 16.51
N PRO A 2 74.27 -7.39 16.22
CA PRO A 2 73.25 -6.89 17.14
C PRO A 2 71.88 -7.57 16.98
N ARG A 3 71.17 -7.67 18.11
CA ARG A 3 69.77 -8.09 18.22
C ARG A 3 68.85 -6.96 17.73
N PHE A 4 68.07 -7.22 16.69
CA PHE A 4 67.00 -6.32 16.25
C PHE A 4 65.69 -6.67 16.97
N LEU A 5 65.18 -5.72 17.77
CA LEU A 5 63.80 -5.70 18.25
C LEU A 5 62.91 -5.12 17.15
N ILE A 6 61.94 -5.91 16.67
CA ILE A 6 60.87 -5.44 15.80
C ILE A 6 59.73 -4.96 16.71
N VAL A 7 59.50 -3.64 16.73
CA VAL A 7 58.32 -3.03 17.36
C VAL A 7 57.20 -3.03 16.31
N LEU A 8 56.17 -3.84 16.53
CA LEU A 8 54.97 -3.86 15.69
C LEU A 8 53.99 -2.80 16.21
N THR A 9 53.96 -1.62 15.58
CA THR A 9 52.96 -0.59 15.86
C THR A 9 51.64 -0.97 15.21
N ILE A 10 50.68 -1.42 16.01
CA ILE A 10 49.28 -1.62 15.58
C ILE A 10 48.60 -0.24 15.59
N ALA A 11 48.41 0.35 14.41
CA ALA A 11 47.56 1.53 14.24
C ALA A 11 46.09 1.09 14.26
N GLY A 12 45.42 1.22 15.40
CA GLY A 12 43.98 1.01 15.52
C GLY A 12 43.22 2.17 14.87
N ALA A 13 42.66 1.95 13.68
CA ALA A 13 41.72 2.88 13.07
C ALA A 13 40.35 2.72 13.74
N THR A 14 40.02 3.59 14.69
CA THR A 14 38.67 3.72 15.23
C THR A 14 37.76 4.33 14.17
N LEU A 15 36.90 3.50 13.54
CA LEU A 15 35.74 3.98 12.79
C LEU A 15 34.75 4.60 13.77
N ILE A 16 34.67 5.92 13.81
CA ILE A 16 33.57 6.62 14.47
C ILE A 16 32.42 6.65 13.46
N ALA A 17 31.51 5.69 13.57
CA ALA A 17 30.24 5.75 12.87
C ALA A 17 29.39 6.86 13.50
N THR A 18 29.37 8.04 12.87
CA THR A 18 28.40 9.08 13.22
C THR A 18 27.03 8.59 12.76
N ALA A 19 26.26 8.01 13.69
CA ALA A 19 24.84 7.82 13.49
C ALA A 19 24.20 9.22 13.36
N GLY A 20 24.02 9.68 12.12
CA GLY A 20 23.17 10.83 11.86
C GLY A 20 21.76 10.53 12.36
N PRO A 21 20.99 11.55 12.77
CA PRO A 21 19.60 11.34 13.13
C PRO A 21 18.90 10.74 11.90
N ALA A 22 18.31 9.56 12.08
CA ALA A 22 17.41 9.00 11.08
C ALA A 22 16.22 9.96 10.97
N ALA A 23 16.22 10.83 9.97
CA ALA A 23 15.03 11.54 9.58
C ALA A 23 13.95 10.48 9.30
N ALA A 24 12.81 10.57 9.96
CA ALA A 24 11.66 9.76 9.60
C ALA A 24 11.38 10.04 8.12
N SER A 25 11.52 9.04 7.26
CA SER A 25 11.12 9.17 5.87
C SER A 25 9.61 9.31 5.85
N ASN A 26 9.09 10.45 5.39
CA ASN A 26 7.67 10.72 5.16
C ASN A 26 7.08 9.87 4.00
N GLY A 27 7.66 8.70 3.73
CA GLY A 27 7.33 7.90 2.55
C GLY A 27 7.92 8.47 1.26
N PRO A 28 7.48 7.95 0.10
CA PRO A 28 8.02 8.33 -1.21
C PRO A 28 7.37 9.58 -1.80
N TYR A 29 6.48 10.27 -1.07
CA TYR A 29 5.63 11.33 -1.61
C TYR A 29 6.08 12.73 -1.16
N VAL A 30 5.87 13.70 -2.05
CA VAL A 30 6.03 15.13 -1.79
C VAL A 30 4.90 15.89 -2.50
N GLY A 31 4.58 17.09 -2.02
CA GLY A 31 3.66 17.99 -2.72
C GLY A 31 2.22 17.47 -2.80
N GLN A 32 1.58 17.73 -3.94
CA GLN A 32 0.17 17.44 -4.20
C GLN A 32 0.02 16.48 -5.39
N GLY A 33 -0.90 15.54 -5.25
CA GLY A 33 -1.22 14.52 -6.24
C GLY A 33 -2.69 14.17 -6.21
N TYR A 34 -3.06 13.09 -6.88
CA TYR A 34 -4.44 12.66 -6.98
C TYR A 34 -4.54 11.15 -6.94
N ASP A 35 -5.71 10.66 -6.59
CA ASP A 35 -6.12 9.31 -6.92
C ASP A 35 -7.27 9.32 -7.92
N ALA A 36 -7.27 8.32 -8.80
CA ALA A 36 -8.23 8.23 -9.88
C ALA A 36 -8.64 6.80 -10.18
N SER A 37 -9.86 6.69 -10.68
CA SER A 37 -10.48 5.43 -11.07
C SER A 37 -11.31 5.61 -12.34
N SER A 38 -12.07 4.60 -12.75
CA SER A 38 -12.97 4.70 -13.91
C SER A 38 -13.96 5.87 -13.85
N TYR A 39 -14.19 6.49 -12.69
CA TYR A 39 -14.98 7.71 -12.56
C TYR A 39 -14.35 8.93 -13.25
N GLN A 40 -13.02 8.95 -13.39
CA GLN A 40 -12.26 9.98 -14.11
C GLN A 40 -12.01 9.58 -15.58
N CYS A 41 -12.88 8.74 -16.15
CA CYS A 41 -12.79 8.34 -17.54
C CYS A 41 -14.10 8.54 -18.28
N MET A 42 -13.99 9.08 -19.50
CA MET A 42 -15.10 9.20 -20.44
C MET A 42 -14.88 8.19 -21.58
N ASN A 43 -15.78 7.22 -21.72
CA ASN A 43 -15.68 6.16 -22.73
C ASN A 43 -14.33 5.40 -22.69
N GLY A 44 -13.78 5.18 -21.49
CA GLY A 44 -12.48 4.49 -21.30
C GLY A 44 -11.25 5.36 -21.54
N VAL A 45 -11.44 6.65 -21.84
CA VAL A 45 -10.36 7.63 -22.00
C VAL A 45 -10.26 8.47 -20.72
N PRO A 46 -9.08 8.55 -20.07
CA PRO A 46 -8.89 9.42 -18.92
C PRO A 46 -9.17 10.89 -19.25
N VAL A 47 -9.80 11.59 -18.31
CA VAL A 47 -9.89 13.05 -18.37
C VAL A 47 -8.50 13.67 -18.21
N ALA A 48 -8.33 14.92 -18.63
CA ALA A 48 -7.05 15.61 -18.49
C ALA A 48 -6.62 15.72 -17.02
N LEU A 49 -5.32 15.61 -16.77
CA LEU A 49 -4.75 15.83 -15.44
C LEU A 49 -4.90 17.29 -15.04
N ASP A 50 -5.14 17.52 -13.75
CA ASP A 50 -5.01 18.84 -13.18
C ASP A 50 -3.51 19.18 -13.06
N PRO A 51 -3.02 20.25 -13.73
CA PRO A 51 -1.60 20.58 -13.71
C PRO A 51 -1.06 20.93 -12.31
N ALA A 52 -1.93 21.27 -11.35
CA ALA A 52 -1.53 21.52 -9.97
C ALA A 52 -1.21 20.24 -9.18
N PHE A 53 -1.67 19.07 -9.63
CA PHE A 53 -1.58 17.79 -8.92
C PHE A 53 -0.70 16.78 -9.67
N THR A 54 0.56 17.12 -9.88
CA THR A 54 1.50 16.32 -10.71
C THR A 54 2.61 15.63 -9.91
N SER A 55 2.62 15.75 -8.58
CA SER A 55 3.69 15.14 -7.77
C SER A 55 3.57 13.62 -7.75
N PHE A 56 2.35 13.11 -7.65
CA PHE A 56 2.04 11.67 -7.68
C PHE A 56 0.62 11.44 -8.21
N GLY A 57 0.38 10.24 -8.74
CA GLY A 57 -0.94 9.79 -9.20
C GLY A 57 -1.18 8.35 -8.76
N ILE A 58 -2.28 8.07 -8.06
CA ILE A 58 -2.60 6.78 -7.48
C ILE A 58 -3.78 6.16 -8.23
N ILE A 59 -3.56 5.08 -8.95
CA ILE A 59 -4.57 4.54 -9.86
C ILE A 59 -5.21 3.27 -9.30
N ARG A 60 -6.54 3.25 -9.33
CA ARG A 60 -7.31 2.07 -8.96
C ARG A 60 -7.10 0.93 -9.94
N VAL A 61 -6.79 -0.26 -9.41
CA VAL A 61 -6.68 -1.49 -10.23
C VAL A 61 -8.00 -2.28 -10.23
N THR A 62 -8.67 -2.35 -9.09
CA THR A 62 -9.90 -3.15 -8.87
C THR A 62 -11.16 -2.33 -9.11
N GLY A 63 -12.29 -2.95 -9.47
CA GLY A 63 -13.54 -2.24 -9.76
C GLY A 63 -14.36 -1.87 -8.52
N GLY A 64 -13.74 -1.35 -7.46
CA GLY A 64 -14.42 -0.96 -6.21
C GLY A 64 -14.64 -2.09 -5.19
N ARG A 65 -14.22 -3.32 -5.50
CA ARG A 65 -14.21 -4.47 -4.56
C ARG A 65 -13.17 -5.49 -5.01
N PRO A 66 -12.78 -6.47 -4.19
CA PRO A 66 -11.86 -7.51 -4.61
C PRO A 66 -12.40 -8.37 -5.75
N PHE A 67 -11.49 -8.99 -6.51
CA PHE A 67 -11.81 -9.85 -7.65
C PHE A 67 -12.63 -9.18 -8.77
N THR A 68 -12.64 -7.85 -8.83
CA THR A 68 -13.16 -7.09 -9.97
C THR A 68 -12.07 -6.22 -10.56
N VAL A 69 -12.33 -5.67 -11.75
CA VAL A 69 -11.34 -4.96 -12.54
C VAL A 69 -11.87 -3.56 -12.85
N ASP A 70 -11.07 -2.53 -12.55
CA ASP A 70 -11.39 -1.18 -13.00
C ASP A 70 -11.19 -1.09 -14.52
N SER A 71 -12.22 -0.63 -15.23
CA SER A 71 -12.23 -0.62 -16.70
C SER A 71 -11.22 0.36 -17.30
N CYS A 72 -10.80 1.38 -16.55
CA CYS A 72 -9.92 2.43 -17.03
C CYS A 72 -8.49 2.37 -16.45
N ARG A 73 -8.22 1.45 -15.51
CA ARG A 73 -6.92 1.30 -14.83
C ARG A 73 -5.70 1.39 -15.74
N GLN A 74 -5.73 0.81 -16.94
CA GLN A 74 -4.55 0.76 -17.83
C GLN A 74 -4.30 2.11 -18.48
N ALA A 75 -5.36 2.81 -18.89
CA ALA A 75 -5.25 4.14 -19.49
C ALA A 75 -4.85 5.17 -18.43
N LEU A 76 -5.46 5.11 -17.25
CA LEU A 76 -5.10 5.94 -16.10
C LEU A 76 -3.67 5.70 -15.63
N TRP A 77 -3.23 4.43 -15.55
CA TRP A 77 -1.85 4.11 -15.22
C TRP A 77 -0.88 4.73 -16.23
N SER A 78 -1.17 4.59 -17.53
CA SER A 78 -0.32 5.16 -18.58
C SER A 78 -0.22 6.68 -18.45
N GLN A 79 -1.33 7.35 -18.13
CA GLN A 79 -1.35 8.79 -17.88
C GLN A 79 -0.56 9.18 -16.63
N ALA A 80 -0.75 8.50 -15.49
CA ALA A 80 -0.03 8.78 -14.25
C ALA A 80 1.48 8.51 -14.38
N ALA A 81 1.84 7.42 -15.06
CA ALA A 81 3.23 7.03 -15.30
C ALA A 81 4.00 8.02 -16.19
N LEU A 82 3.30 8.75 -17.06
CA LEU A 82 3.88 9.80 -17.90
C LEU A 82 3.80 11.19 -17.26
N GLY A 83 2.77 11.43 -16.45
CA GLY A 83 2.41 12.77 -15.96
C GLY A 83 2.80 13.07 -14.51
N THR A 84 3.32 12.10 -13.76
CA THR A 84 3.64 12.27 -12.34
C THR A 84 5.01 11.72 -11.96
N SER A 85 5.57 12.21 -10.84
CA SER A 85 6.90 11.79 -10.37
C SER A 85 6.88 10.50 -9.55
N ALA A 86 5.78 10.20 -8.86
CA ALA A 86 5.62 9.00 -8.03
C ALA A 86 4.28 8.27 -8.33
N PRO A 87 4.10 7.73 -9.56
CA PRO A 87 2.89 6.99 -9.91
C PRO A 87 2.75 5.76 -9.00
N SER A 88 1.55 5.50 -8.54
CA SER A 88 1.22 4.48 -7.55
C SER A 88 -0.08 3.76 -7.91
N LEU A 89 -0.37 2.66 -7.22
CA LEU A 89 -1.56 1.86 -7.47
C LEU A 89 -2.32 1.61 -6.17
N TYR A 90 -3.64 1.42 -6.27
CA TYR A 90 -4.42 0.92 -5.14
C TYR A 90 -5.37 -0.20 -5.54
N VAL A 91 -5.68 -1.04 -4.56
CA VAL A 91 -6.57 -2.19 -4.69
C VAL A 91 -7.59 -2.18 -3.55
N ASN A 92 -8.85 -2.44 -3.86
CA ASN A 92 -9.90 -2.66 -2.88
C ASN A 92 -9.72 -4.04 -2.26
N VAL A 93 -9.63 -4.09 -0.94
CA VAL A 93 -9.57 -5.34 -0.17
C VAL A 93 -10.83 -5.54 0.65
N ALA A 94 -11.07 -6.77 1.07
CA ALA A 94 -12.23 -7.14 1.89
C ALA A 94 -11.93 -8.36 2.77
N TYR A 95 -12.93 -8.77 3.54
CA TYR A 95 -13.06 -10.13 4.01
C TYR A 95 -14.50 -10.62 3.92
N SER A 96 -14.67 -11.73 3.22
CA SER A 96 -15.86 -12.57 3.31
C SER A 96 -15.44 -14.02 3.22
N GLY A 97 -15.92 -14.86 4.14
CA GLY A 97 -15.68 -16.31 4.05
C GLY A 97 -16.16 -16.91 2.71
N ALA A 98 -17.13 -16.27 2.06
CA ALA A 98 -17.57 -16.64 0.72
C ALA A 98 -16.42 -16.58 -0.29
N TYR A 99 -15.46 -15.67 -0.18
CA TYR A 99 -14.32 -15.57 -1.10
C TYR A 99 -13.31 -16.73 -0.98
N GLY A 100 -13.49 -17.66 -0.03
CA GLY A 100 -12.65 -18.84 0.07
C GLY A 100 -12.55 -19.67 -1.21
N HIS A 101 -13.60 -19.69 -2.05
CA HIS A 101 -13.58 -20.38 -3.35
C HIS A 101 -12.73 -19.68 -4.42
N MET A 102 -12.35 -18.42 -4.21
CA MET A 102 -11.50 -17.64 -5.12
C MET A 102 -10.01 -17.84 -4.81
N VAL A 103 -9.67 -18.44 -3.67
CA VAL A 103 -8.29 -18.72 -3.27
C VAL A 103 -7.70 -19.78 -4.19
N SER A 104 -6.64 -19.42 -4.89
CA SER A 104 -5.98 -20.29 -5.87
C SER A 104 -4.47 -20.06 -5.92
N GLY A 105 -3.76 -20.90 -6.69
CA GLY A 105 -2.33 -20.76 -6.94
C GLY A 105 -1.48 -20.74 -5.66
N PHE A 106 -0.53 -19.80 -5.60
CA PHE A 106 0.35 -19.62 -4.44
C PHE A 106 -0.44 -19.45 -3.13
N CYS A 107 -1.52 -18.68 -3.16
CA CYS A 107 -2.28 -18.34 -1.96
C CYS A 107 -3.03 -19.54 -1.36
N LEU A 108 -3.25 -20.62 -2.11
CA LEU A 108 -3.89 -21.84 -1.59
C LEU A 108 -3.08 -22.49 -0.46
N THR A 109 -1.75 -22.42 -0.56
CA THR A 109 -0.81 -23.06 0.37
C THR A 109 0.00 -22.04 1.19
N ALA A 110 -0.23 -20.75 0.99
CA ALA A 110 0.46 -19.70 1.72
C ALA A 110 0.34 -19.91 3.23
N THR A 111 1.46 -19.74 3.93
CA THR A 111 1.53 -19.61 5.39
C THR A 111 1.46 -18.14 5.76
N SER A 112 1.01 -17.83 6.97
CA SER A 112 1.02 -16.48 7.52
C SER A 112 2.28 -16.29 8.37
N PRO A 113 3.16 -15.32 8.04
CA PRO A 113 4.26 -14.91 8.90
C PRO A 113 3.82 -14.42 10.28
N GLU A 114 2.60 -13.87 10.38
CA GLU A 114 1.95 -13.40 11.61
C GLU A 114 1.49 -14.56 12.52
N GLY A 115 1.57 -15.81 12.04
CA GLY A 115 1.22 -16.99 12.80
C GLY A 115 -0.28 -17.33 12.82
N TYR A 116 -1.07 -16.81 11.87
CA TYR A 116 -2.48 -17.17 11.77
C TYR A 116 -2.68 -18.67 11.50
N GLY A 117 -3.63 -19.27 12.24
CA GLY A 117 -4.06 -20.67 12.09
C GLY A 117 -5.56 -20.80 11.84
N GLY A 118 -6.00 -22.01 11.44
CA GLY A 118 -7.42 -22.33 11.25
C GLY A 118 -8.16 -21.35 10.33
N ARG A 119 -9.30 -20.82 10.78
CA ARG A 119 -10.11 -19.86 10.00
C ARG A 119 -9.39 -18.54 9.72
N TYR A 120 -8.47 -18.11 10.59
CA TYR A 120 -7.70 -16.88 10.37
C TYR A 120 -6.67 -17.07 9.25
N LEU A 121 -6.06 -18.26 9.15
CA LEU A 121 -5.21 -18.58 8.00
C LEU A 121 -6.01 -18.59 6.69
N GLN A 122 -7.26 -19.07 6.72
CA GLN A 122 -8.12 -18.98 5.55
C GLN A 122 -8.42 -17.52 5.16
N ALA A 123 -8.70 -16.65 6.14
CA ALA A 123 -8.89 -15.23 5.89
C ALA A 123 -7.64 -14.56 5.31
N TYR A 124 -6.46 -14.87 5.85
CA TYR A 124 -5.18 -14.44 5.28
C TYR A 124 -5.01 -14.89 3.83
N ARG A 125 -5.33 -16.14 3.51
CA ARG A 125 -5.26 -16.66 2.14
C ARG A 125 -6.26 -16.00 1.20
N ILE A 126 -7.43 -15.58 1.70
CA ILE A 126 -8.38 -14.76 0.94
C ILE A 126 -7.72 -13.45 0.56
N GLY A 127 -7.20 -12.68 1.53
CA GLY A 127 -6.52 -11.42 1.25
C GLY A 127 -5.32 -11.56 0.30
N CYS A 128 -4.52 -12.63 0.47
CA CYS A 128 -3.46 -12.99 -0.47
C CYS A 128 -4.03 -13.12 -1.89
N ALA A 129 -5.11 -13.88 -2.07
CA ALA A 129 -5.71 -14.10 -3.38
C ALA A 129 -6.32 -12.81 -3.99
N GLU A 130 -6.90 -11.94 -3.16
CA GLU A 130 -7.43 -10.64 -3.60
C GLU A 130 -6.33 -9.79 -4.25
N SER A 131 -5.19 -9.68 -3.57
CA SER A 131 -4.03 -8.93 -4.06
C SER A 131 -3.31 -9.64 -5.21
N ASP A 132 -3.23 -10.97 -5.19
CA ASP A 132 -2.66 -11.77 -6.29
C ASP A 132 -3.43 -11.56 -7.60
N PHE A 133 -4.76 -11.59 -7.50
CA PHE A 133 -5.66 -11.28 -8.60
C PHE A 133 -5.41 -9.88 -9.11
N ALA A 134 -5.51 -8.86 -8.25
CA ALA A 134 -5.40 -7.46 -8.64
C ALA A 134 -4.05 -7.15 -9.31
N PHE A 135 -2.94 -7.64 -8.74
CA PHE A 135 -1.61 -7.50 -9.33
C PHE A 135 -1.57 -8.07 -10.76
N GLY A 136 -2.23 -9.20 -11.01
CA GLY A 136 -2.32 -9.81 -12.33
C GLY A 136 -3.17 -9.03 -13.35
N GLN A 137 -3.93 -8.02 -12.92
CA GLN A 137 -4.83 -7.25 -13.80
C GLN A 137 -4.21 -5.99 -14.38
N ILE A 138 -3.02 -5.58 -13.95
CA ILE A 138 -2.38 -4.33 -14.40
C ILE A 138 -1.01 -4.59 -15.00
N ALA A 139 -0.72 -3.96 -16.14
CA ALA A 139 0.60 -3.98 -16.75
C ALA A 139 1.31 -2.64 -16.51
N THR A 140 2.35 -2.65 -15.69
CA THR A 140 3.07 -1.42 -15.32
C THR A 140 4.20 -1.06 -16.27
N GLY A 141 4.65 -2.00 -17.11
CA GLY A 141 5.76 -1.79 -18.04
C GLY A 141 7.08 -1.56 -17.31
N ALA A 142 7.89 -0.61 -17.80
CA ALA A 142 9.18 -0.27 -17.20
C ALA A 142 9.06 0.66 -15.96
N VAL A 143 7.85 1.20 -15.71
CA VAL A 143 7.62 2.09 -14.56
C VAL A 143 7.23 1.25 -13.36
N THR A 144 8.03 1.34 -12.30
CA THR A 144 7.72 0.69 -11.02
C THR A 144 6.85 1.63 -10.19
N PRO A 145 5.69 1.19 -9.68
CA PRO A 145 4.88 1.99 -8.76
C PRO A 145 5.69 2.39 -7.52
N ALA A 146 5.57 3.65 -7.09
CA ALA A 146 6.21 4.13 -5.86
C ALA A 146 5.65 3.41 -4.62
N ALA A 147 4.34 3.17 -4.60
CA ALA A 147 3.70 2.28 -3.64
C ALA A 147 2.47 1.58 -4.22
N TRP A 148 2.05 0.54 -3.49
CA TRP A 148 0.74 -0.08 -3.60
C TRP A 148 -0.06 0.20 -2.33
N TRP A 149 -1.33 0.58 -2.49
CA TRP A 149 -2.22 0.91 -1.39
C TRP A 149 -3.34 -0.12 -1.28
N LEU A 150 -3.58 -0.60 -0.06
CA LEU A 150 -4.79 -1.34 0.27
C LEU A 150 -5.89 -0.34 0.64
N ASP A 151 -6.93 -0.25 -0.18
CA ASP A 151 -8.13 0.51 0.11
C ASP A 151 -9.02 -0.31 1.06
N VAL A 152 -9.04 0.12 2.33
CA VAL A 152 -9.77 -0.49 3.44
C VAL A 152 -10.89 0.44 3.91
N GLU A 153 -12.06 0.25 3.34
CA GLU A 153 -13.26 1.03 3.64
C GLU A 153 -14.49 0.17 3.93
N THR A 154 -15.50 0.75 4.57
CA THR A 154 -16.75 0.05 4.92
C THR A 154 -17.63 -0.29 3.73
N GLY A 155 -17.30 0.19 2.52
CA GLY A 155 -18.03 -0.14 1.29
C GLY A 155 -17.87 -1.61 0.87
N ASN A 156 -16.84 -2.29 1.36
CA ASN A 156 -16.59 -3.71 1.09
C ASN A 156 -17.17 -4.63 2.16
N SER A 157 -17.12 -5.94 1.87
CA SER A 157 -17.53 -6.96 2.83
C SER A 157 -16.50 -7.08 3.95
N TRP A 158 -16.98 -7.09 5.19
CA TRP A 158 -16.14 -7.31 6.38
C TRP A 158 -16.91 -8.11 7.41
N SER A 159 -16.20 -8.90 8.20
CA SER A 159 -16.77 -9.55 9.38
C SER A 159 -17.09 -8.50 10.45
N SER A 160 -18.35 -8.40 10.85
CA SER A 160 -18.77 -7.51 11.93
C SER A 160 -18.62 -8.13 13.32
N SER A 161 -18.56 -9.47 13.41
CA SER A 161 -18.52 -10.22 14.66
C SER A 161 -17.12 -10.69 15.09
N ASP A 162 -16.21 -10.84 14.13
CA ASP A 162 -14.82 -11.25 14.37
C ASP A 162 -13.89 -10.44 13.47
N ARG A 163 -13.33 -9.36 14.03
CA ARG A 163 -12.47 -8.42 13.30
C ARG A 163 -11.06 -8.95 13.06
N VAL A 164 -10.66 -10.02 13.76
CA VAL A 164 -9.35 -10.68 13.53
C VAL A 164 -9.33 -11.37 12.16
N LEU A 165 -10.48 -11.81 11.65
CA LEU A 165 -10.60 -12.29 10.27
C LEU A 165 -10.28 -11.18 9.25
N ASN A 166 -10.78 -9.97 9.48
CA ASN A 166 -10.52 -8.82 8.61
C ASN A 166 -9.02 -8.45 8.65
N GLN A 167 -8.43 -8.42 9.85
CA GLN A 167 -7.00 -8.14 10.03
C GLN A 167 -6.13 -9.17 9.30
N ALA A 168 -6.44 -10.46 9.46
CA ALA A 168 -5.74 -11.52 8.75
C ALA A 168 -5.82 -11.37 7.23
N ALA A 169 -6.99 -11.01 6.69
CA ALA A 169 -7.13 -10.72 5.26
C ALA A 169 -6.31 -9.50 4.83
N ILE A 170 -6.30 -8.43 5.61
CA ILE A 170 -5.48 -7.24 5.32
C ILE A 170 -3.98 -7.59 5.34
N ASP A 171 -3.50 -8.37 6.31
CA ASP A 171 -2.11 -8.86 6.35
C ASP A 171 -1.78 -9.69 5.11
N GLY A 172 -2.62 -10.66 4.76
CA GLY A 172 -2.41 -11.51 3.59
C GLY A 172 -2.38 -10.73 2.27
N ALA A 173 -3.21 -9.69 2.15
CA ALA A 173 -3.18 -8.77 1.02
C ALA A 173 -1.86 -7.96 0.98
N ALA A 174 -1.47 -7.38 2.10
CA ALA A 174 -0.25 -6.57 2.21
C ALA A 174 1.00 -7.38 1.86
N ASP A 175 1.13 -8.56 2.47
CA ASP A 175 2.22 -9.50 2.24
C ASP A 175 2.31 -9.91 0.78
N ARG A 176 1.16 -10.20 0.16
CA ARG A 176 1.15 -10.63 -1.24
C ARG A 176 1.55 -9.51 -2.19
N LEU A 177 1.05 -8.28 -2.00
CA LEU A 177 1.50 -7.14 -2.82
C LEU A 177 2.97 -6.85 -2.61
N LYS A 178 3.45 -6.90 -1.35
CA LYS A 178 4.86 -6.66 -1.05
C LYS A 178 5.74 -7.67 -1.77
N PHE A 179 5.37 -8.96 -1.71
CA PHE A 179 6.08 -10.03 -2.41
C PHE A 179 6.05 -9.88 -3.93
N ARG A 180 4.90 -9.57 -4.52
CA ARG A 180 4.73 -9.50 -5.99
C ARG A 180 5.39 -8.27 -6.60
N SER A 181 5.31 -7.13 -5.92
CA SER A 181 5.75 -5.84 -6.46
C SER A 181 7.18 -5.47 -6.10
N GLY A 182 7.66 -5.88 -4.92
CA GLY A 182 8.89 -5.34 -4.31
C GLY A 182 8.78 -3.88 -3.85
N ALA A 183 7.72 -3.16 -4.22
CA ALA A 183 7.49 -1.77 -3.88
C ALA A 183 7.07 -1.59 -2.41
N ALA A 184 6.94 -0.34 -1.96
CA ALA A 184 6.30 -0.05 -0.68
C ALA A 184 4.82 -0.46 -0.73
N VAL A 185 4.29 -0.93 0.40
CA VAL A 185 2.86 -1.19 0.58
C VAL A 185 2.36 -0.29 1.69
N GLY A 186 1.19 0.29 1.51
CA GLY A 186 0.52 1.10 2.52
C GLY A 186 -0.96 0.79 2.60
N VAL A 187 -1.64 1.45 3.53
CA VAL A 187 -3.09 1.29 3.73
C VAL A 187 -3.78 2.63 3.63
N TYR A 188 -4.83 2.68 2.81
CA TYR A 188 -5.79 3.77 2.78
C TYR A 188 -7.00 3.45 3.66
N SER A 189 -7.40 4.42 4.48
CA SER A 189 -8.66 4.36 5.23
C SER A 189 -9.00 5.71 5.86
N TYR A 190 -10.10 5.74 6.60
CA TYR A 190 -10.46 6.81 7.54
C TYR A 190 -10.75 6.23 8.93
N ALA A 191 -10.59 7.05 9.97
CA ALA A 191 -10.60 6.60 11.37
C ALA A 191 -11.82 5.74 11.75
N ARG A 192 -13.02 6.14 11.30
CA ARG A 192 -14.25 5.40 11.60
C ARG A 192 -14.29 4.03 10.90
N ALA A 193 -13.92 3.95 9.63
CA ALA A 193 -13.86 2.67 8.91
C ALA A 193 -12.87 1.72 9.58
N TRP A 194 -11.67 2.20 9.87
CA TRP A 194 -10.62 1.38 10.49
C TRP A 194 -11.03 0.77 11.81
N ASN A 195 -11.62 1.58 12.69
CA ASN A 195 -12.10 1.11 14.00
C ASN A 195 -13.29 0.15 13.90
N GLN A 196 -14.08 0.24 12.82
CA GLN A 196 -15.18 -0.67 12.57
C GLN A 196 -14.71 -2.02 11.99
N ILE A 197 -13.68 -1.98 11.12
CA ILE A 197 -13.18 -3.14 10.38
C ILE A 197 -12.15 -3.92 11.20
N THR A 198 -11.30 -3.24 11.97
CA THR A 198 -10.17 -3.83 12.70
C THR A 198 -10.40 -3.81 14.21
N SER A 199 -9.48 -4.41 14.99
CA SER A 199 -9.56 -4.39 16.46
C SER A 199 -9.27 -3.01 17.07
N GLY A 200 -9.07 -1.96 16.26
CA GLY A 200 -8.87 -0.58 16.70
C GLY A 200 -7.62 0.06 16.10
N PRO A 201 -7.21 1.24 16.61
CA PRO A 201 -6.16 2.05 16.00
C PRO A 201 -4.73 1.47 16.16
N GLY A 202 -4.56 0.42 16.98
CA GLY A 202 -3.26 -0.20 17.21
C GLY A 202 -2.86 -1.26 16.17
N PHE A 203 -3.75 -1.61 15.23
CA PHE A 203 -3.43 -2.60 14.21
C PHE A 203 -2.70 -1.96 13.03
N ALA A 204 -1.49 -2.45 12.77
CA ALA A 204 -0.70 -2.19 11.57
C ALA A 204 -0.45 -3.53 10.86
N PRO A 205 -0.76 -3.64 9.55
CA PRO A 205 -0.37 -4.82 8.80
C PRO A 205 1.16 -4.95 8.71
N ALA A 206 1.70 -6.15 8.88
CA ALA A 206 3.15 -6.34 9.06
C ALA A 206 3.98 -5.86 7.87
N SER A 207 3.48 -6.07 6.64
CA SER A 207 4.14 -5.63 5.40
C SER A 207 3.80 -4.21 4.97
N ALA A 208 2.96 -3.48 5.71
CA ALA A 208 2.64 -2.09 5.41
C ALA A 208 3.68 -1.13 6.03
N SER A 209 4.05 -0.10 5.29
CA SER A 209 5.08 0.88 5.68
C SER A 209 4.53 2.28 5.92
N GLY A 210 3.32 2.57 5.46
CA GLY A 210 2.71 3.88 5.61
C GLY A 210 1.19 3.87 5.50
N SER A 211 0.58 4.98 5.91
CA SER A 211 -0.86 5.22 5.80
C SER A 211 -1.18 6.37 4.86
N TRP A 212 -2.31 6.23 4.17
CA TRP A 212 -2.97 7.25 3.37
C TRP A 212 -4.32 7.53 4.02
N VAL A 213 -4.51 8.75 4.51
CA VAL A 213 -5.60 9.06 5.43
C VAL A 213 -6.64 9.92 4.75
N ALA A 214 -7.90 9.46 4.68
CA ALA A 214 -9.00 10.36 4.37
C ALA A 214 -9.24 11.31 5.55
N GLY A 215 -8.83 12.57 5.43
CA GLY A 215 -8.81 13.57 6.49
C GLY A 215 -7.44 14.23 6.69
N ASP A 216 -7.04 14.43 7.94
CA ASP A 216 -5.73 15.02 8.27
C ASP A 216 -4.70 13.93 8.61
N CYS A 217 -3.41 14.20 8.36
CA CYS A 217 -2.28 13.29 8.61
C CYS A 217 -2.18 12.72 10.05
N THR A 218 -2.91 13.30 11.01
CA THR A 218 -2.91 12.88 12.42
C THR A 218 -4.20 12.20 12.87
N THR A 219 -5.24 12.17 12.03
CA THR A 219 -6.58 11.70 12.43
C THR A 219 -6.75 10.17 12.39
N PHE A 220 -5.83 9.48 11.73
CA PHE A 220 -5.79 8.04 11.60
C PHE A 220 -4.48 7.52 12.18
N SER A 221 -4.59 6.63 13.17
CA SER A 221 -3.45 5.86 13.63
C SER A 221 -3.74 4.40 13.36
N THR A 222 -2.89 3.80 12.55
CA THR A 222 -2.63 2.36 12.46
C THR A 222 -1.41 1.98 13.29
N GLY A 223 -0.70 2.97 13.86
CA GLY A 223 0.71 2.82 14.24
C GLY A 223 1.68 2.98 13.06
N LEU A 224 1.20 3.13 11.81
CA LEU A 224 2.04 3.47 10.65
C LEU A 224 2.23 4.98 10.54
N LEU A 225 3.34 5.39 9.93
CA LEU A 225 3.57 6.78 9.56
C LEU A 225 2.58 7.19 8.45
N ALA A 226 1.88 8.31 8.66
CA ALA A 226 1.09 8.91 7.60
C ALA A 226 2.00 9.49 6.52
N TRP A 227 1.83 9.03 5.29
CA TRP A 227 2.55 9.53 4.11
C TRP A 227 1.68 10.44 3.28
N LEU A 228 0.38 10.17 3.26
CA LEU A 228 -0.57 10.89 2.43
C LEU A 228 -1.83 11.22 3.24
N ARG A 229 -2.47 12.30 2.85
CA ARG A 229 -3.84 12.61 3.22
C ARG A 229 -4.69 12.91 1.99
N GLN A 230 -5.95 12.50 2.00
CA GLN A 230 -6.95 12.84 0.99
C GLN A 230 -7.86 13.94 1.53
N SER A 231 -8.06 15.00 0.74
CA SER A 231 -8.95 16.11 1.11
C SER A 231 -9.42 16.90 -0.10
N GLY A 232 -10.71 16.79 -0.42
CA GLY A 232 -11.36 17.54 -1.51
C GLY A 232 -11.11 16.93 -2.87
N ASN A 233 -11.32 17.71 -3.92
CA ASN A 233 -11.22 17.26 -5.31
C ASN A 233 -10.36 18.22 -6.15
N THR A 234 -9.71 17.65 -7.15
CA THR A 234 -9.05 18.39 -8.24
C THR A 234 -10.07 19.04 -9.17
N SER A 235 -9.64 19.94 -10.05
CA SER A 235 -10.51 20.54 -11.07
C SER A 235 -11.03 19.53 -12.11
N SER A 236 -10.37 18.38 -12.25
CA SER A 236 -10.81 17.28 -13.12
C SER A 236 -11.74 16.27 -12.42
N GLY A 237 -12.08 16.51 -11.15
CA GLY A 237 -12.98 15.66 -10.37
C GLY A 237 -12.33 14.38 -9.83
N ALA A 238 -11.00 14.23 -9.96
CA ALA A 238 -10.23 13.26 -9.16
C ALA A 238 -10.21 13.70 -7.69
N ASP A 239 -10.03 12.76 -6.78
CA ASP A 239 -9.81 13.09 -5.37
C ASP A 239 -8.42 13.71 -5.20
N ALA A 240 -8.32 14.73 -4.34
CA ALA A 240 -7.10 15.49 -4.15
C ALA A 240 -6.31 14.96 -2.95
N ASP A 241 -5.04 14.66 -3.19
CA ASP A 241 -4.13 14.10 -2.21
C ASP A 241 -2.91 14.98 -1.95
N TYR A 242 -2.41 14.89 -0.72
CA TYR A 242 -1.32 15.72 -0.24
C TYR A 242 -0.35 14.86 0.56
N ALA A 243 0.95 15.09 0.36
CA ALA A 243 1.97 14.51 1.22
C ALA A 243 1.83 15.04 2.65
N CYS A 244 2.04 14.13 3.60
CA CYS A 244 2.37 14.42 4.99
C CYS A 244 3.91 14.56 5.12
#